data_AF-A0ABD0PKE8-F1
#
_entry.id   AF-A0ABD0PKE8-F1
#
_cell.length_a   1.000
_cell.length_b   1.000
_cell.length_c   1.000
_cell.angle_alpha   90.00
_cell.angle_beta   90.00
_cell.angle_gamma   90.00
#
_symmetry.space_group_name_H-M   'P 1'
#
loop_
_entity.id
_entity.type
_entity.pdbx_description
1 polymer ?
#
loop_
_entity_poly.entity_id
_entity_poly.type
_entity_poly.pdbx_seq_one_letter_code
_entity_poly.pdbx_strand_id
1 'polypeptide(L)'
;EWLTRFDPHFTSTELFYIDENQIVNVDMMLGPKYPLSVFTHHELDAQVARFPFKDDKSLLVVLPTSGHVNVSAVAAKLNISDLYRRLPRERNMQVKLPKFKLDFNQDLQEAMTNM
;
A
#
# COMPACT_ATOMS: atom_id res chain seq x y z
N GLU A 1 -4.58 14.88 3.04
CA GLU A 1 -5.11 14.94 1.65
C GLU A 1 -4.00 14.52 0.70
N TRP A 2 -4.28 13.76 -0.36
CA TRP A 2 -3.27 13.39 -1.37
C TRP A 2 -2.60 14.63 -1.97
N LEU A 3 -1.29 14.55 -2.23
CA LEU A 3 -0.58 15.56 -3.02
C LEU A 3 -1.12 15.57 -4.45
N THR A 4 -1.23 14.38 -5.05
CA THR A 4 -1.90 14.16 -6.34
C THR A 4 -3.20 13.38 -6.11
N ARG A 5 -4.35 14.01 -6.35
CA ARG A 5 -5.65 13.37 -6.17
C ARG A 5 -5.95 12.39 -7.30
N PHE A 6 -6.63 11.28 -6.97
CA PHE A 6 -7.35 10.47 -7.95
C PHE A 6 -8.63 11.20 -8.36
N ASP A 7 -8.97 11.15 -9.64
CA ASP A 7 -10.25 11.68 -10.13
C ASP A 7 -11.37 10.69 -9.74
N PRO A 8 -12.38 11.13 -8.95
CA PRO A 8 -13.48 10.26 -8.54
C PRO A 8 -14.25 9.65 -9.71
N HIS A 9 -14.30 10.30 -10.89
CA HIS A 9 -15.00 9.78 -12.07
C HIS A 9 -14.38 8.51 -12.65
N PHE A 10 -13.09 8.25 -12.36
CA PHE A 10 -12.44 7.01 -12.76
C PHE A 10 -12.50 5.93 -11.68
N THR A 11 -13.15 6.19 -10.53
CA THR A 11 -13.33 5.16 -9.51
C THR A 11 -14.44 4.21 -9.93
N SER A 12 -14.15 2.91 -9.97
CA SER A 12 -15.10 1.88 -10.36
C SER A 12 -14.96 0.63 -9.51
N THR A 13 -16.01 -0.18 -9.44
CA THR A 13 -15.96 -1.47 -8.76
C THR A 13 -15.04 -2.43 -9.51
N GLU A 14 -14.03 -2.99 -8.82
CA GLU A 14 -13.14 -4.03 -9.33
C GLU A 14 -12.94 -5.16 -8.32
N LEU A 15 -12.42 -6.31 -8.80
CA LEU A 15 -12.09 -7.45 -7.96
C LEU A 15 -10.81 -7.20 -7.15
N PHE A 16 -10.84 -7.55 -5.86
CA PHE A 16 -9.69 -7.61 -4.97
C PHE A 16 -9.54 -9.03 -4.43
N TYR A 17 -8.35 -9.58 -4.55
CA TYR A 17 -8.01 -10.95 -4.16
C TYR A 17 -7.45 -10.92 -2.73
N ILE A 18 -8.21 -11.46 -1.78
CA ILE A 18 -7.76 -11.59 -0.39
C ILE A 18 -6.78 -12.76 -0.29
N ASP A 19 -7.13 -13.87 -0.95
CA ASP A 19 -6.29 -15.05 -1.16
C ASP A 19 -6.73 -15.75 -2.46
N GLU A 20 -6.24 -16.97 -2.72
CA GLU A 20 -6.57 -17.77 -3.92
C GLU A 20 -8.05 -18.16 -4.02
N ASN A 21 -8.77 -18.20 -2.90
CA ASN A 21 -10.14 -18.68 -2.79
C ASN A 21 -11.15 -17.55 -2.52
N GLN A 22 -10.70 -16.45 -1.93
CA GLN A 22 -11.54 -15.34 -1.52
C GLN A 22 -11.30 -14.09 -2.37
N ILE A 23 -12.35 -13.68 -3.10
CA ILE A 23 -12.36 -12.48 -3.94
C ILE A 23 -13.53 -11.60 -3.54
N VAL A 24 -13.30 -10.29 -3.43
CA VAL A 24 -14.33 -9.30 -3.08
C VAL A 24 -14.36 -8.17 -4.09
N ASN A 25 -15.52 -7.53 -4.25
CA ASN A 25 -15.64 -6.30 -5.04
C ASN A 25 -15.28 -5.09 -4.16
N VAL A 26 -14.43 -4.20 -4.66
CA VAL A 26 -14.03 -2.96 -3.98
C VAL A 26 -14.14 -1.76 -4.92
N ASP A 27 -14.35 -0.58 -4.35
CA ASP A 27 -14.18 0.67 -5.11
C ASP A 27 -12.69 0.88 -5.39
N MET A 28 -12.29 0.77 -6.65
CA MET A 28 -10.91 0.91 -7.09
C MET A 28 -10.68 2.31 -7.67
N MET A 29 -9.81 3.10 -7.05
CA MET A 29 -9.39 4.37 -7.61
C MET A 29 -8.41 4.13 -8.76
N LEU A 30 -8.59 4.84 -9.87
CA LEU A 30 -7.74 4.71 -11.06
C LEU A 30 -7.04 6.02 -11.37
N GLY A 31 -5.72 5.94 -11.55
CA GLY A 31 -4.88 7.04 -12.05
C GLY A 31 -4.18 6.60 -13.34
N PRO A 32 -4.70 6.96 -14.54
CA PRO A 32 -4.13 6.49 -15.81
C PRO A 32 -2.70 6.99 -16.09
N LYS A 33 -2.33 8.14 -15.53
CA LYS A 33 -1.00 8.76 -15.64
C LYS A 33 -0.58 9.32 -14.27
N TYR A 34 -0.70 8.52 -13.22
CA TYR A 34 -0.40 8.93 -11.86
C TYR A 34 1.12 9.02 -11.65
N PRO A 35 1.66 10.12 -11.12
CA PRO A 35 3.07 10.21 -10.76
C PRO A 35 3.32 9.36 -9.50
N LEU A 36 4.07 8.27 -9.66
CA LEU A 36 4.35 7.33 -8.57
C LEU A 36 5.85 7.07 -8.45
N SER A 37 6.36 7.08 -7.23
CA SER A 37 7.67 6.52 -6.89
C SER A 37 7.47 5.08 -6.42
N VAL A 38 8.08 4.12 -7.13
CA VAL A 38 7.94 2.69 -6.87
C VAL A 38 9.24 1.96 -7.20
N PHE A 39 9.59 0.95 -6.40
CA PHE A 39 10.70 0.05 -6.67
C PHE A 39 10.38 -1.39 -6.25
N THR A 40 11.16 -2.35 -6.74
CA THR A 40 11.07 -3.75 -6.31
C THR A 40 12.07 -4.02 -5.18
N HIS A 41 11.57 -4.45 -4.03
CA HIS A 41 12.38 -4.86 -2.89
C HIS A 41 12.63 -6.37 -2.93
N HIS A 42 13.73 -6.80 -3.54
CA HIS A 42 14.03 -8.21 -3.80
C HIS A 42 14.01 -9.10 -2.55
N GLU A 43 14.54 -8.65 -1.41
CA GLU A 43 14.55 -9.46 -0.17
C GLU A 43 13.17 -9.65 0.45
N LEU A 44 12.22 -8.75 0.16
CA LEU A 44 10.84 -8.83 0.62
C LEU A 44 9.93 -9.47 -0.42
N ASP A 45 10.46 -9.73 -1.62
CA ASP A 45 9.68 -10.14 -2.79
C ASP A 45 8.41 -9.29 -2.98
N ALA A 46 8.59 -7.96 -2.96
CA ALA A 46 7.50 -7.01 -2.97
C ALA A 46 7.84 -5.76 -3.80
N GLN A 47 6.80 -5.13 -4.35
CA GLN A 47 6.86 -3.76 -4.84
C GLN A 47 6.55 -2.80 -3.70
N VAL A 48 7.31 -1.70 -3.61
CA VAL A 48 7.09 -0.67 -2.60
C VAL A 48 6.80 0.64 -3.31
N ALA A 49 5.60 1.18 -3.08
CA ALA A 49 5.11 2.41 -3.70
C ALA A 49 4.88 3.50 -2.66
N ARG A 50 5.24 4.75 -2.99
CA ARG A 50 5.02 5.92 -2.14
C ARG A 50 3.94 6.81 -2.73
N PHE A 51 2.90 7.06 -1.93
CA PHE A 51 1.83 8.02 -2.21
C PHE A 51 1.94 9.22 -1.27
N PRO A 52 2.46 10.37 -1.74
CA PRO A 52 2.62 11.55 -0.89
C PRO A 52 1.29 12.23 -0.57
N PHE A 53 1.19 12.73 0.66
CA PHE A 53 0.17 13.66 1.12
C PHE A 53 0.70 15.10 1.09
N LYS A 54 -0.19 16.09 1.21
CA LYS A 54 0.19 17.51 1.23
C LYS A 54 0.98 17.94 2.47
N ASP A 55 0.90 17.18 3.57
CA ASP A 55 1.43 17.54 4.89
C ASP A 55 2.73 16.82 5.26
N ASP A 56 3.64 16.67 4.29
CA ASP A 56 4.95 15.97 4.40
C ASP A 56 4.86 14.52 4.94
N LYS A 57 3.68 13.92 4.83
CA LYS A 57 3.43 12.51 5.11
C LYS A 57 3.33 11.75 3.79
N SER A 58 3.50 10.44 3.87
CA SER A 58 3.17 9.55 2.75
C SER A 58 2.62 8.22 3.22
N LEU A 59 1.73 7.66 2.41
CA LEU A 59 1.37 6.25 2.50
C LEU A 59 2.43 5.44 1.73
N LEU A 60 3.10 4.52 2.42
CA LEU A 60 3.90 3.48 1.78
C LEU A 60 3.05 2.24 1.62
N VAL A 61 2.91 1.75 0.40
CA VAL A 61 2.25 0.49 0.08
C VAL A 61 3.32 -0.54 -0.22
N VAL A 62 3.36 -1.62 0.56
CA VAL A 62 4.19 -2.80 0.30
C VAL A 62 3.27 -3.85 -0.32
N LEU A 63 3.42 -4.09 -1.61
CA LEU A 63 2.64 -5.02 -2.40
C LEU A 63 3.50 -6.25 -2.75
N PRO A 64 3.31 -7.38 -2.06
CA PRO A 64 4.01 -8.62 -2.39
C PRO A 64 3.72 -9.08 -3.82
N THR A 65 4.68 -9.73 -4.45
CA THR A 65 4.57 -10.21 -5.84
C THR A 65 3.80 -11.53 -5.95
N SER A 66 3.72 -12.31 -4.86
CA SER A 66 2.95 -13.55 -4.76
C SER A 66 1.71 -13.36 -3.87
N GLY A 67 0.64 -14.12 -4.15
CA GLY A 67 -0.62 -14.04 -3.39
C GLY A 67 -0.57 -14.68 -2.00
N HIS A 68 0.41 -15.56 -1.74
CA HIS A 68 0.62 -16.18 -0.44
C HIS A 68 1.64 -15.39 0.37
N VAL A 69 1.16 -14.50 1.24
CA VAL A 69 2.04 -13.59 1.97
C VAL A 69 1.80 -13.73 3.46
N ASN A 70 2.84 -14.14 4.17
CA ASN A 70 2.88 -13.99 5.62
C ASN A 70 3.19 -12.51 5.94
N VAL A 71 2.14 -11.72 6.14
CA VAL A 71 2.25 -10.28 6.46
C VAL A 71 3.12 -10.05 7.71
N SER A 72 3.01 -10.90 8.74
CA SER A 72 3.82 -10.79 9.95
C SER A 72 5.32 -10.98 9.67
N ALA A 73 5.67 -11.93 8.79
CA ALA A 73 7.05 -12.15 8.39
C ALA A 73 7.62 -11.00 7.54
N VAL A 74 6.79 -10.38 6.70
CA VAL A 74 7.17 -9.16 5.97
C VAL A 74 7.38 -8.01 6.94
N ALA A 75 6.41 -7.77 7.83
CA ALA A 75 6.44 -6.68 8.81
C ALA A 75 7.69 -6.75 9.71
N ALA A 76 8.07 -7.95 10.16
CA ALA A 76 9.26 -8.16 10.99
C ALA A 76 10.59 -7.78 10.28
N LYS A 77 10.61 -7.77 8.94
CA LYS A 77 11.79 -7.44 8.13
C LYS A 77 11.80 -5.98 7.62
N LEU A 78 10.73 -5.21 7.88
CA LEU A 78 10.62 -3.85 7.36
C LEU A 78 11.63 -2.91 8.03
N ASN A 79 12.48 -2.28 7.23
CA ASN A 79 13.27 -1.13 7.63
C ASN A 79 12.75 0.12 6.91
N ILE A 80 11.90 0.89 7.58
CA ILE A 80 11.22 2.06 6.98
C ILE A 80 12.22 3.08 6.42
N SER A 81 13.33 3.32 7.12
CA SER A 81 14.37 4.24 6.63
C SER A 81 15.01 3.75 5.35
N ASP A 82 15.23 2.45 5.22
CA ASP A 82 15.75 1.85 3.99
C ASP A 82 14.77 1.99 2.82
N LEU A 83 13.47 1.78 3.07
CA LEU A 83 12.44 1.97 2.05
C LEU A 83 12.50 3.39 1.49
N TYR A 84 12.56 4.41 2.36
CA TYR A 84 12.64 5.80 1.91
C TYR A 84 13.91 6.11 1.11
N ARG A 85 15.07 5.55 1.49
CA ARG A 85 16.33 5.76 0.77
C ARG A 85 16.33 5.15 -0.63
N ARG A 86 15.62 4.05 -0.84
CA ARG A 86 15.57 3.32 -2.12
C ARG A 86 14.56 3.89 -3.13
N LEU A 87 13.64 4.72 -2.67
CA LEU A 87 12.59 5.28 -3.54
C LEU A 87 13.20 6.14 -4.66
N PRO A 88 12.91 5.81 -5.95
CA PRO A 88 13.39 6.60 -7.07
C PRO A 88 12.57 7.89 -7.23
N ARG A 89 12.95 8.72 -8.21
CA ARG A 89 12.10 9.82 -8.67
C ARG A 89 10.77 9.28 -9.23
N GLU A 90 9.71 10.05 -9.05
CA GLU A 90 8.38 9.72 -9.55
C GLU A 90 8.37 9.59 -11.08
N ARG A 91 7.55 8.65 -11.58
CA ARG A 91 7.26 8.48 -13.00
C ARG A 91 5.77 8.32 -13.20
N ASN A 92 5.24 8.85 -14.31
CA ASN A 92 3.85 8.68 -14.66
C ASN A 92 3.59 7.24 -15.10
N MET A 93 2.63 6.60 -14.45
CA MET A 93 2.21 5.24 -14.77
C MET A 93 0.72 5.04 -14.46
N GLN A 94 0.16 3.93 -14.94
CA GLN A 94 -1.18 3.53 -14.55
C GLN A 94 -1.15 2.96 -13.14
N VAL A 95 -1.98 3.50 -12.25
CA VAL A 95 -2.09 3.06 -10.85
C VAL A 95 -3.53 2.74 -10.53
N LYS A 96 -3.73 1.61 -9.86
CA LYS A 96 -4.99 1.22 -9.23
C LYS A 96 -4.77 1.08 -7.73
N LEU A 97 -5.61 1.70 -6.93
CA LEU A 97 -5.52 1.66 -5.47
C LEU A 97 -6.93 1.50 -4.89
N PRO A 98 -7.20 0.48 -4.07
CA PRO A 98 -8.51 0.32 -3.47
C PRO A 98 -8.80 1.50 -2.55
N LYS A 99 -10.03 2.00 -2.61
CA LYS A 99 -10.55 2.97 -1.65
C LYS A 99 -10.98 2.20 -0.41
N PHE A 100 -10.41 2.54 0.73
CA PHE A 100 -10.73 1.87 1.99
C PHE A 100 -10.95 2.86 3.12
N LYS A 101 -11.73 2.42 4.11
CA LYS A 101 -11.83 3.02 5.43
C LYS A 101 -11.49 1.92 6.43
N LEU A 102 -10.46 2.14 7.23
CA LEU A 102 -10.06 1.22 8.29
C LEU A 102 -10.52 1.80 9.62
N ASP A 103 -11.11 0.94 10.44
CA ASP A 103 -11.51 1.24 11.80
C ASP A 103 -11.07 0.06 12.67
N PHE A 104 -10.30 0.33 13.72
CA PHE A 104 -9.69 -0.70 14.55
C PHE A 104 -9.61 -0.21 15.99
N ASN A 105 -9.96 -1.09 16.94
CA ASN A 105 -9.88 -0.84 18.36
C ASN A 105 -9.36 -2.09 19.07
N GLN A 106 -8.36 -1.93 19.93
CA GLN A 106 -7.75 -3.01 20.71
C GLN A 106 -7.31 -2.48 22.07
N ASP A 107 -7.59 -3.26 23.12
CA ASP A 107 -6.99 -3.05 24.45
C ASP A 107 -5.51 -3.47 24.39
N LEU A 108 -4.62 -2.53 24.72
CA LEU A 108 -3.17 -2.73 24.65
C LEU A 108 -2.58 -3.32 25.93
N GLN A 109 -3.35 -3.49 27.01
CA GLN A 109 -2.81 -3.96 28.29
C GLN A 109 -2.05 -5.28 28.16
N GLU A 110 -2.64 -6.27 27.47
CA GLU A 110 -2.02 -7.57 27.26
C GLU A 110 -0.80 -7.50 26.34
N ALA A 111 -0.89 -6.73 25.25
CA ALA A 111 0.21 -6.55 24.29
C ALA A 111 1.44 -5.92 24.97
N MET A 112 1.22 -4.91 25.82
CA MET A 112 2.30 -4.20 26.50
C MET A 112 2.90 -4.97 27.68
N THR A 113 2.17 -5.91 28.28
CA THR A 113 2.70 -6.74 29.37
C THR A 113 3.75 -7.74 28.88
N ASN A 114 3.68 -8.11 27.60
CA ASN A 114 4.56 -9.09 26.95
C ASN A 114 5.66 -8.46 26.06
N MET A 115 5.83 -7.14 26.11
CA MET A 115 6.94 -6.42 25.44
C MET A 115 8.19 -6.38 26.32
#